data_AF-A0A7S2F1J2-F1
#
_entry.id   AF-A0A7S2F1J2-F1
#
_cell.length_a   1.000
_cell.length_b   1.000
_cell.length_c   1.000
_cell.angle_alpha   90.00
_cell.angle_beta   90.00
_cell.angle_gamma   90.00
#
_symmetry.space_group_name_H-M   'P 1'
#
loop_
_entity.id
_entity.type
_entity.pdbx_description
1 polymer ?
#
loop_
_entity_poly.entity_id
_entity_poly.type
_entity_poly.pdbx_seq_one_letter_code
_entity_poly.pdbx_strand_id
1 'polypeptide(L)'
;GSFAVAEAWFAKRSKPKCPADEFWRSYDGFGQRHISFSWPDEKGRTPLHEAAAFGRPTEAAVLLIQNPECWAFKTSKGRTALDVAMDGVKWCEENERPLREKKRHQEVAELCRMAKAGEPVPEPDIEPDVIAEEPGPSTLRINY
;
A
#
# COMPACT_ATOMS: atom_id res chain seq x y z
N GLY A 1 41.48 20.57 -19.27
CA GLY A 1 40.89 19.89 -18.12
C GLY A 1 39.77 20.75 -17.61
N SER A 2 38.52 20.28 -17.70
CA SER A 2 37.35 21.09 -17.38
C SER A 2 37.28 21.32 -15.86
N PHE A 3 37.28 22.60 -15.49
CA PHE A 3 37.12 23.12 -14.12
C PHE A 3 35.95 22.47 -13.37
N ALA A 4 34.90 22.05 -14.08
CA ALA A 4 33.71 21.41 -13.54
C ALA A 4 33.98 20.05 -12.87
N VAL A 5 34.98 19.29 -13.30
CA VAL A 5 35.32 17.99 -12.68
C VAL A 5 36.01 18.20 -11.32
N ALA A 6 36.79 19.28 -11.19
CA ALA A 6 37.44 19.65 -9.93
C ALA A 6 36.42 20.20 -8.92
N GLU A 7 35.47 21.04 -9.36
CA GLU A 7 34.41 21.56 -8.48
C GLU A 7 33.55 20.44 -7.88
N ALA A 8 33.16 19.44 -8.69
CA ALA A 8 32.43 18.27 -8.20
C ALA A 8 33.26 17.42 -7.21
N TRP A 9 34.58 17.41 -7.36
CA TRP A 9 35.50 16.69 -6.46
C TRP A 9 35.64 17.39 -5.09
N PHE A 10 35.75 18.73 -5.08
CA PHE A 10 35.81 19.50 -3.83
C PHE A 10 34.46 19.56 -3.10
N ALA A 11 33.33 19.58 -3.81
CA ALA A 11 32.00 19.56 -3.22
C ALA A 11 31.75 18.28 -2.39
N LYS A 12 32.21 17.11 -2.86
CA LYS A 12 32.05 15.82 -2.17
C LYS A 12 32.89 15.67 -0.89
N ARG A 13 33.96 16.45 -0.74
CA ARG A 13 34.92 16.35 0.40
C ARG A 13 34.97 17.59 1.29
N SER A 14 34.22 18.63 0.96
CA SER A 14 34.16 19.84 1.78
C SER A 14 33.49 19.56 3.13
N LYS A 15 34.07 20.09 4.21
CA LYS A 15 33.46 20.07 5.54
C LYS A 15 32.13 20.85 5.48
N PRO A 16 31.06 20.33 6.08
CA PRO A 16 29.75 20.99 6.08
C PRO A 16 29.89 22.38 6.71
N LYS A 17 29.36 23.41 6.04
CA LYS A 17 29.56 24.80 6.46
C LYS A 17 28.66 25.18 7.64
N CYS A 18 27.60 24.42 7.88
CA CYS A 18 26.68 24.59 8.99
C CYS A 18 26.09 23.24 9.44
N PRO A 19 25.54 23.16 10.67
CA PRO A 19 24.90 21.93 11.17
C PRO A 19 23.75 21.42 10.30
N ALA A 20 23.07 22.32 9.58
CA ALA A 20 22.03 21.92 8.63
C ALA A 20 22.58 21.12 7.44
N ASP A 21 23.80 21.40 6.97
CA ASP A 21 24.45 20.62 5.90
C ASP A 21 24.84 19.21 6.37
N GLU A 22 25.23 19.05 7.64
CA GLU A 22 25.43 17.72 8.24
C GLU A 22 24.12 16.96 8.30
N PHE A 23 23.06 17.63 8.77
CA PHE A 23 21.72 17.07 8.81
C PHE A 23 21.30 16.57 7.43
N TRP A 24 21.31 17.42 6.39
CA TRP A 24 20.91 17.06 5.02
C TRP A 24 21.81 16.01 4.34
N ARG A 25 23.09 15.90 4.72
CA ARG A 25 23.99 14.83 4.22
C ARG A 25 23.70 13.46 4.82
N SER A 26 23.27 13.42 6.08
CA SER A 26 22.78 12.20 6.74
C SER A 26 21.31 11.92 6.45
N TYR A 27 20.59 12.92 5.94
CA TYR A 27 19.19 12.86 5.59
C TYR A 27 18.99 12.00 4.34
N ASP A 28 18.44 10.80 4.52
CA ASP A 28 18.08 9.85 3.47
C ASP A 28 16.81 10.25 2.69
N GLY A 29 16.36 11.50 2.86
CA GLY A 29 15.16 12.04 2.26
C GLY A 29 13.92 11.66 3.04
N PHE A 30 13.52 12.52 3.97
CA PHE A 30 12.13 12.77 4.34
C PHE A 30 11.27 11.50 4.47
N GLY A 31 11.58 10.63 5.45
CA GLY A 31 10.58 9.89 6.24
C GLY A 31 9.39 9.21 5.55
N GLN A 32 9.44 8.88 4.25
CA GLN A 32 8.29 8.37 3.49
C GLN A 32 8.66 7.39 2.36
N ARG A 33 9.74 6.61 2.51
CA ARG A 33 9.67 5.20 2.05
C ARG A 33 9.01 4.27 3.09
N HIS A 34 8.47 4.87 4.14
CA HIS A 34 7.36 4.34 4.92
C HIS A 34 6.09 5.17 4.71
N ILE A 35 5.73 5.47 3.46
CA ILE A 35 4.29 5.33 3.10
C ILE A 35 4.04 3.82 3.18
N SER A 36 4.11 3.25 4.38
CA SER A 36 3.88 1.83 4.51
C SER A 36 2.44 1.65 4.10
N PHE A 37 2.26 0.71 3.19
CA PHE A 37 0.99 0.15 2.80
C PHE A 37 0.09 -0.28 3.99
N SER A 38 0.57 -0.19 5.24
CA SER A 38 -0.16 -0.52 6.46
C SER A 38 -0.51 0.67 7.38
N TRP A 39 0.10 1.85 7.22
CA TRP A 39 -0.15 2.96 8.16
C TRP A 39 -1.57 3.54 7.99
N PRO A 40 -2.23 3.92 9.09
CA PRO A 40 -3.52 4.58 9.02
C PRO A 40 -3.42 5.99 8.44
N ASP A 41 -4.36 6.34 7.57
CA ASP A 41 -4.68 7.70 7.16
C ASP A 41 -4.94 8.62 8.37
N GLU A 42 -5.03 9.94 8.14
CA GLU A 42 -5.45 10.95 9.14
C GLU A 42 -6.76 10.59 9.88
N LYS A 43 -7.61 9.73 9.30
CA LYS A 43 -8.85 9.22 9.91
C LYS A 43 -8.68 7.90 10.67
N GLY A 44 -7.46 7.41 10.85
CA GLY A 44 -7.17 6.10 11.44
C GLY A 44 -7.39 4.93 10.48
N ARG A 45 -7.64 5.18 9.19
CA ARG A 45 -8.01 4.12 8.23
C ARG A 45 -6.76 3.56 7.58
N THR A 46 -6.46 2.28 7.83
CA THR A 46 -5.39 1.58 7.12
C THR A 46 -5.86 1.14 5.73
N PRO A 47 -4.95 0.86 4.78
CA PRO A 47 -5.33 0.33 3.47
C PRO A 47 -6.13 -0.98 3.53
N LEU A 48 -5.99 -1.77 4.61
CA LEU A 48 -6.84 -2.93 4.87
C LEU A 48 -8.31 -2.55 5.12
N HIS A 49 -8.60 -1.41 5.77
CA HIS A 49 -9.97 -0.92 5.94
C HIS A 49 -10.58 -0.51 4.60
N GLU A 50 -9.76 0.01 3.68
CA GLU A 50 -10.20 0.39 2.35
C GLU A 50 -10.53 -0.85 1.50
N ALA A 51 -9.63 -1.85 1.50
CA ALA A 51 -9.89 -3.14 0.86
C ALA A 51 -11.17 -3.82 1.40
N ALA A 52 -11.42 -3.74 2.71
CA ALA A 52 -12.64 -4.24 3.34
C ALA A 52 -13.90 -3.46 2.90
N ALA A 53 -13.81 -2.14 2.80
CA ALA A 53 -14.92 -1.28 2.38
C ALA A 53 -15.33 -1.50 0.91
N PHE A 54 -14.38 -1.84 0.05
CA PHE A 54 -14.63 -2.08 -1.39
C PHE A 54 -14.81 -3.56 -1.76
N GLY A 55 -14.64 -4.49 -0.81
CA GLY A 55 -14.73 -5.92 -1.08
C GLY A 55 -13.62 -6.38 -2.04
N ARG A 56 -12.37 -6.07 -1.72
CA ARG A 56 -11.19 -6.45 -2.52
C ARG A 56 -10.39 -7.54 -1.83
N PRO A 57 -10.75 -8.83 -2.00
CA PRO A 57 -10.13 -9.94 -1.29
C PRO A 57 -8.66 -10.13 -1.65
N THR A 58 -8.28 -9.90 -2.91
CA THR A 58 -6.89 -10.02 -3.38
C THR A 58 -5.97 -9.00 -2.71
N GLU A 59 -6.36 -7.73 -2.71
CA GLU A 59 -5.61 -6.67 -2.04
C GLU A 59 -5.55 -6.92 -0.53
N ALA A 60 -6.66 -7.32 0.09
CA ALA A 60 -6.70 -7.66 1.52
C ALA A 60 -5.74 -8.82 1.87
N ALA A 61 -5.65 -9.86 1.03
CA ALA A 61 -4.73 -10.96 1.22
C ALA A 61 -3.27 -10.49 1.14
N VAL A 62 -2.92 -9.68 0.12
CA VAL A 62 -1.57 -9.10 -0.02
C VAL A 62 -1.21 -8.22 1.18
N LEU A 63 -2.15 -7.39 1.66
CA LEU A 63 -1.98 -6.57 2.87
C LEU A 63 -1.60 -7.45 4.07
N LEU A 64 -2.36 -8.52 4.30
CA LEU A 64 -2.19 -9.40 5.46
C LEU A 64 -0.93 -10.26 5.35
N ILE A 65 -0.54 -10.68 4.16
CA ILE A 65 0.71 -11.42 3.91
C ILE A 65 1.92 -10.52 4.22
N GLN A 66 1.90 -9.28 3.75
CA GLN A 66 3.00 -8.34 3.98
C GLN A 66 3.08 -7.89 5.43
N ASN A 67 1.94 -7.71 6.09
CA ASN A 67 1.87 -7.26 7.47
C ASN A 67 0.73 -7.97 8.22
N PRO A 68 1.00 -9.11 8.86
CA PRO A 68 -0.03 -9.91 9.52
C PRO A 68 -0.68 -9.18 10.69
N GLU A 69 0.03 -8.29 11.38
CA GLU A 69 -0.51 -7.52 12.51
C GLU A 69 -1.54 -6.45 12.11
N CYS A 70 -1.77 -6.22 10.81
CA CYS A 70 -2.65 -5.16 10.34
C CYS A 70 -4.12 -5.34 10.71
N TRP A 71 -4.56 -6.58 10.98
CA TRP A 71 -5.95 -6.88 11.31
C TRP A 71 -6.40 -6.19 12.61
N ALA A 72 -5.46 -5.89 13.53
CA ALA A 72 -5.77 -5.34 14.85
C ALA A 72 -5.95 -3.82 14.85
N PHE A 73 -5.55 -3.12 13.76
CA PHE A 73 -5.68 -1.67 13.69
C PHE A 73 -7.14 -1.23 13.71
N LYS A 74 -7.39 -0.11 14.40
CA LYS A 74 -8.71 0.49 14.56
C LYS A 74 -8.75 1.87 13.93
N THR A 75 -9.84 2.16 13.26
CA THR A 75 -10.17 3.51 12.80
C THR A 75 -10.40 4.49 13.94
N SER A 76 -10.46 5.78 13.65
CA SER A 76 -10.90 6.83 14.59
C SER A 76 -12.26 6.56 15.25
N LYS A 77 -13.11 5.75 14.61
CA LYS A 77 -14.41 5.31 15.15
C LYS A 77 -14.32 4.02 15.98
N GLY A 78 -13.12 3.50 16.23
CA GLY A 78 -12.89 2.26 16.97
C GLY A 78 -13.19 0.97 16.19
N ARG A 79 -13.55 1.08 14.90
CA ARG A 79 -13.86 -0.08 14.04
C ARG A 79 -12.60 -0.71 13.47
N THR A 80 -12.57 -2.04 13.42
CA THR A 80 -11.55 -2.85 12.77
C THR A 80 -11.87 -3.08 11.29
N ALA A 81 -10.93 -3.64 10.52
CA ALA A 81 -11.18 -4.01 9.12
C ALA A 81 -12.29 -5.07 8.98
N LEU A 82 -12.42 -5.99 9.95
CA LEU A 82 -13.50 -6.97 10.00
C LEU A 82 -14.86 -6.30 10.13
N ASP A 83 -14.99 -5.31 11.01
CA ASP A 83 -16.25 -4.58 11.20
C ASP A 83 -16.67 -3.85 9.92
N VAL A 84 -15.71 -3.26 9.21
CA VAL A 84 -15.95 -2.59 7.93
C VAL A 84 -16.40 -3.58 6.85
N ALA A 85 -15.81 -4.78 6.80
CA ALA A 85 -16.23 -5.82 5.86
C ALA A 85 -17.68 -6.27 6.14
N MET A 86 -18.04 -6.46 7.42
CA MET A 86 -19.40 -6.83 7.84
C MET A 86 -20.42 -5.74 7.53
N ASP A 87 -20.07 -4.47 7.74
CA ASP A 87 -20.89 -3.32 7.33
C ASP A 87 -21.14 -3.35 5.80
N GLY A 88 -20.12 -3.71 5.00
CA GLY A 88 -20.25 -3.89 3.56
C GLY A 88 -21.21 -5.02 3.17
N VAL A 89 -21.18 -6.16 3.88
CA VAL A 89 -22.14 -7.26 3.66
C VAL A 89 -23.57 -6.79 3.95
N LYS A 90 -23.77 -6.12 5.09
CA LYS A 90 -25.09 -5.58 5.49
C LYS A 90 -25.60 -4.56 4.46
N TRP A 91 -24.72 -3.67 4.00
CA TRP A 91 -25.03 -2.69 2.97
C TRP A 91 -25.41 -3.36 1.64
N CYS A 92 -24.72 -4.43 1.25
CA CYS A 92 -25.08 -5.19 0.05
C CYS A 92 -26.44 -5.88 0.16
N GLU A 93 -26.80 -6.38 1.35
CA GLU A 93 -28.10 -6.98 1.62
C GLU A 93 -29.23 -5.95 1.57
N GLU A 94 -29.03 -4.78 2.20
CA GLU A 94 -30.02 -3.70 2.24
C GLU A 94 -30.26 -3.07 0.86
N ASN A 95 -29.26 -3.07 -0.02
CA ASN A 95 -29.34 -2.45 -1.36
C ASN A 95 -29.51 -3.47 -2.50
N GLU A 96 -29.84 -4.73 -2.19
CA GLU A 96 -30.05 -5.81 -3.19
C GLU A 96 -28.91 -5.95 -4.21
N ARG A 97 -27.66 -5.79 -3.75
CA ARG A 97 -26.47 -5.88 -4.60
C ARG A 97 -26.28 -7.31 -5.13
N PRO A 98 -25.60 -7.49 -6.28
CA PRO A 98 -25.36 -8.81 -6.85
C PRO A 98 -24.62 -9.71 -5.86
N LEU A 99 -24.96 -11.02 -5.85
CA LEU A 99 -24.36 -12.01 -4.95
C LEU A 99 -22.82 -12.05 -5.04
N ARG A 100 -22.25 -11.74 -6.20
CA ARG A 100 -20.80 -11.65 -6.41
C ARG A 100 -20.14 -10.56 -5.55
N GLU A 101 -20.78 -9.40 -5.37
CA GLU A 101 -20.26 -8.31 -4.53
C GLU A 101 -20.35 -8.69 -3.05
N LYS A 102 -21.47 -9.27 -2.64
CA LYS A 102 -21.65 -9.81 -1.28
C LYS A 102 -20.59 -10.86 -0.93
N LYS A 103 -20.32 -11.79 -1.85
CA LYS A 103 -19.31 -12.85 -1.68
C LYS A 103 -17.91 -12.27 -1.44
N ARG A 104 -17.54 -11.20 -2.16
CA ARG A 104 -16.25 -10.52 -1.97
C ARG A 104 -16.07 -9.93 -0.57
N HIS A 105 -17.10 -9.28 -0.01
CA HIS A 105 -17.05 -8.79 1.37
C HIS A 105 -16.97 -9.92 2.39
N GLN A 106 -17.64 -11.04 2.13
CA GLN A 106 -17.55 -12.25 2.96
C GLN A 106 -16.15 -12.86 2.94
N GLU A 107 -15.53 -12.95 1.76
CA GLU A 107 -14.15 -13.42 1.60
C GLU A 107 -13.16 -12.55 2.38
N VAL A 108 -13.27 -11.21 2.29
CA VAL A 108 -12.42 -10.30 3.10
C VAL A 108 -12.63 -10.49 4.60
N ALA A 109 -13.87 -10.68 5.05
CA ALA A 109 -14.17 -10.94 6.45
C ALA A 109 -13.56 -12.27 6.93
N GLU A 110 -13.57 -13.29 6.09
CA GLU A 110 -12.92 -14.58 6.37
C GLU A 110 -11.40 -14.44 6.47
N LEU A 111 -10.75 -13.74 5.54
CA LEU A 111 -9.32 -13.46 5.59
C LEU A 111 -8.92 -12.75 6.89
N CYS A 112 -9.72 -11.77 7.34
CA CYS A 112 -9.49 -11.08 8.61
C CYS A 112 -9.67 -12.01 9.83
N ARG A 113 -10.59 -12.99 9.78
CA ARG A 113 -10.74 -14.00 10.84
C ARG A 113 -9.56 -14.96 10.88
N MET A 114 -9.08 -15.41 9.72
CA MET A 114 -7.90 -16.27 9.61
C MET A 114 -6.66 -15.56 10.19
N ALA A 115 -6.45 -14.29 9.81
CA ALA A 115 -5.36 -13.48 10.36
C ALA A 115 -5.47 -13.30 11.88
N LYS A 116 -6.69 -13.12 12.42
CA LYS A 116 -6.93 -13.07 13.86
C LYS A 116 -6.66 -14.41 14.56
N ALA A 117 -6.93 -15.53 13.90
CA ALA A 117 -6.65 -16.87 14.41
C ALA A 117 -5.14 -17.23 14.34
N GLY A 118 -4.33 -16.42 13.66
CA GLY A 118 -2.92 -16.70 13.40
C GLY A 118 -2.72 -17.77 12.31
N GLU A 119 -3.75 -18.05 11.52
CA GLU A 119 -3.66 -18.96 10.39
C GLU A 119 -3.00 -18.26 9.19
N PRO A 120 -2.18 -18.98 8.40
CA PRO A 120 -1.57 -18.42 7.21
C PRO A 120 -2.67 -18.04 6.21
N VAL A 121 -2.66 -16.78 5.79
CA VAL A 121 -3.59 -16.26 4.79
C VAL A 121 -3.27 -16.92 3.44
N PRO A 122 -4.25 -17.48 2.72
CA PRO A 122 -4.01 -18.09 1.42
C PRO A 122 -3.50 -17.04 0.44
N GLU A 123 -2.50 -17.41 -0.37
CA GLU A 123 -2.04 -16.56 -1.47
C GLU A 123 -3.20 -16.31 -2.43
N PRO A 124 -3.45 -15.05 -2.82
CA PRO A 124 -4.56 -14.76 -3.73
C PRO A 124 -4.27 -15.36 -5.10
N ASP A 125 -5.30 -15.96 -5.72
CA ASP A 125 -5.26 -16.34 -7.13
C ASP A 125 -5.19 -15.06 -7.98
N ILE A 126 -3.98 -14.59 -8.26
CA ILE A 126 -3.75 -13.47 -9.17
C ILE A 126 -3.98 -14.02 -10.58
N GLU A 127 -5.11 -13.67 -11.20
CA GLU A 127 -5.27 -13.88 -12.64
C GLU A 127 -4.12 -13.11 -13.34
N PRO A 128 -3.21 -13.79 -14.07
CA PRO A 128 -1.97 -13.21 -14.60
C PRO A 128 -2.21 -12.11 -15.65
N ASP A 129 -3.45 -11.93 -16.12
CA ASP A 129 -3.81 -11.02 -17.21
C ASP A 129 -3.95 -9.55 -16.78
N VAL A 130 -3.77 -9.23 -15.49
CA VAL A 130 -3.79 -7.85 -14.96
C VAL A 130 -2.39 -7.28 -14.75
N ILE A 131 -1.34 -7.98 -15.19
CA ILE A 131 -0.05 -7.35 -15.41
C ILE A 131 -0.28 -6.39 -16.57
N ALA A 132 -0.45 -5.11 -16.27
CA ALA A 132 -0.40 -4.07 -17.29
C ALA A 132 0.86 -4.34 -18.11
N GLU A 133 0.71 -4.78 -19.36
CA GLU A 133 1.81 -4.79 -20.31
C GLU A 133 2.40 -3.39 -20.20
N GLU A 134 3.64 -3.28 -19.69
CA GLU A 134 4.32 -2.00 -19.71
C GLU A 134 4.18 -1.47 -21.13
N PRO A 135 3.66 -0.25 -21.36
CA PRO A 135 3.51 0.26 -22.71
C PRO A 135 4.90 0.19 -23.31
N GLY A 136 5.10 -0.75 -24.23
CA GLY A 136 6.40 -1.00 -24.83
C GLY A 136 6.95 0.31 -25.38
N PRO A 137 8.29 0.50 -25.39
CA PRO A 137 8.88 1.78 -25.77
C PRO A 137 8.30 2.25 -27.10
N SER A 138 7.75 3.48 -27.12
CA SER A 138 7.03 4.02 -28.27
C SER A 138 7.88 3.88 -29.52
N THR A 139 7.43 3.05 -30.47
CA THR A 139 8.10 2.80 -31.75
C THR A 139 7.90 3.95 -32.73
N LEU A 140 8.02 5.19 -32.27
CA LEU A 140 8.05 6.35 -33.16
C LEU A 140 9.38 6.34 -33.92
N ARG A 141 9.37 5.69 -35.09
CA ARG A 141 10.42 5.84 -36.09
C ARG A 141 10.33 7.27 -36.62
N ILE A 142 11.22 8.13 -36.13
CA ILE A 142 11.45 9.44 -36.72
C ILE A 142 12.16 9.17 -38.06
N ASN A 143 11.43 9.29 -39.16
CA ASN A 143 12.02 9.29 -40.50
C ASN A 143 12.73 10.63 -40.68
N TYR A 144 14.06 10.61 -40.83
CA TYR A 144 14.86 11.74 -41.26
C TYR A 144 14.86 11.87 -42.78
#